data_AF-A0A930TQS1-F1
#
_entry.id   AF-A0A930TQS1-F1
#
_cell.length_a   1.000
_cell.length_b   1.000
_cell.length_c   1.000
_cell.angle_alpha   90.00
_cell.angle_beta   90.00
_cell.angle_gamma   90.00
#
_symmetry.space_group_name_H-M   'P 1'
#
loop_
_entity.id
_entity.type
_entity.pdbx_description
1 polymer ?
#
loop_
_entity_poly.entity_id
_entity_poly.type
_entity_poly.pdbx_seq_one_letter_code
_entity_poly.pdbx_strand_id
1 'polypeptide(L)'
;AEAGADCKPNPKLPYKWVSVLPYPVTSLQEVMLGYSDSNKDSGFLSSNWEIHKAQQALQRVSESYGVSLRIFHGRGGSVGRGGGPAYEAILAQPGQSIDGRIKITEQGEVLASKYNLPDLALYNLETVTTAVIQASLLRSGFDDIRPWCEIMEELAARSRSHYRALIYEQPDFIDFFHQVTPIEEISQLQISSRPARRGGKRGLSNLRAIPWVFSWTQSRFLLPSWYGVGTALKDFLDHEPEEHLKLLRYFYYKWSFFRMVISKVEMTLSKVDLQIARHYVQQLSDPEDLGRFDTLFAQIAREYYLTRDIVLKITGHERLLDGDPELQRSVQLRNGTIVPLGFLQVSLLKRLRLHKSNSQAGVIRSRYSRGELLRGALLTINGIAAGMRNTG
;
A
#
# COMPACT_ATOMS: atom_id res chain seq x y z
N ALA A 1 10.70 16.45 4.04
CA ALA A 1 12.15 16.30 4.31
C ALA A 1 12.76 15.37 3.28
N GLU A 2 13.17 15.93 2.14
CA GLU A 2 14.21 15.38 1.27
C GLU A 2 15.22 16.52 1.07
N ALA A 3 16.51 16.14 0.96
CA ALA A 3 17.75 16.91 1.05
C ALA A 3 17.75 18.41 0.64
N GLY A 4 18.50 19.19 1.42
CA GLY A 4 18.67 20.64 1.26
C GLY A 4 19.49 21.09 0.05
N ALA A 5 19.24 22.33 -0.33
CA ALA A 5 20.14 23.15 -1.12
C ALA A 5 20.01 24.61 -0.65
N ASP A 6 21.17 25.17 -0.37
CA ASP A 6 21.47 26.52 0.09
C ASP A 6 21.01 27.58 -0.94
N CYS A 7 20.41 28.68 -0.49
CA CYS A 7 20.22 29.88 -1.31
C CYS A 7 20.38 31.14 -0.44
N LYS A 8 21.53 31.81 -0.59
CA LYS A 8 21.79 33.14 -0.02
C LYS A 8 20.98 34.21 -0.79
N PRO A 9 20.41 35.22 -0.13
CA PRO A 9 19.70 36.30 -0.80
C PRO A 9 20.68 37.36 -1.36
N ASN A 10 20.47 37.77 -2.61
CA ASN A 10 21.14 38.90 -3.24
C ASN A 10 20.29 40.17 -3.05
N PRO A 11 20.78 41.26 -2.42
CA PRO A 11 20.01 42.46 -2.20
C PRO A 11 20.29 43.46 -3.33
N LYS A 12 19.31 43.68 -4.21
CA LYS A 12 19.05 44.96 -4.91
C LYS A 12 17.98 44.74 -5.98
N LEU A 13 16.82 45.35 -5.77
CA LEU A 13 16.06 46.09 -6.78
C LEU A 13 14.92 46.83 -6.05
N PRO A 14 14.90 48.17 -6.06
CA PRO A 14 13.71 48.92 -5.65
C PRO A 14 12.74 48.91 -6.83
N TYR A 15 11.43 48.77 -6.60
CA TYR A 15 10.38 49.56 -7.25
C TYR A 15 8.99 49.06 -6.80
N LYS A 16 8.25 50.00 -6.22
CA LYS A 16 6.86 49.90 -5.79
C LYS A 16 5.95 49.50 -6.96
N TRP A 17 5.24 48.38 -6.79
CA TRP A 17 3.91 48.16 -7.34
C TRP A 17 3.07 47.45 -6.27
N VAL A 18 2.64 48.20 -5.26
CA VAL A 18 1.57 47.74 -4.37
C VAL A 18 0.26 47.94 -5.14
N SER A 19 -0.06 46.96 -5.98
CA SER A 19 -1.43 46.75 -6.40
C SER A 19 -2.16 46.17 -5.19
N VAL A 20 -3.16 46.91 -4.70
CA VAL A 20 -4.08 46.43 -3.67
C VAL A 20 -4.94 45.37 -4.33
N LEU A 21 -4.50 44.12 -4.27
CA LEU A 21 -5.40 42.98 -4.48
C LEU A 21 -6.32 42.90 -3.25
N PRO A 22 -7.66 42.82 -3.42
CA PRO A 22 -8.61 42.80 -2.31
C PRO A 22 -8.64 41.47 -1.53
N TYR A 23 -7.69 40.57 -1.78
CA TYR A 23 -7.49 39.34 -1.02
C TYR A 23 -6.01 39.24 -0.65
N PRO A 24 -5.65 38.93 0.60
CA PRO A 24 -4.27 38.60 0.91
C PRO A 24 -3.86 37.48 -0.04
N VAL A 25 -2.79 37.68 -0.80
CA VAL A 25 -2.16 36.59 -1.56
C VAL A 25 -1.59 35.65 -0.52
N THR A 26 -2.42 34.75 0.02
CA THR A 26 -1.98 33.67 0.88
C THR A 26 -1.03 32.84 0.04
N SER A 27 0.24 32.85 0.39
CA SER A 27 1.23 32.04 -0.31
C SER A 27 0.77 30.59 -0.22
N LEU A 28 0.70 29.90 -1.37
CA LEU A 28 0.31 28.50 -1.44
C LEU A 28 1.56 27.64 -1.36
N GLN A 29 1.68 26.83 -0.31
CA GLN A 29 2.71 25.82 -0.19
C GLN A 29 2.15 24.46 -0.58
N GLU A 30 2.82 23.78 -1.51
CA GLU A 30 2.51 22.40 -1.84
C GLU A 30 3.50 21.45 -1.14
N VAL A 31 2.99 20.39 -0.52
CA VAL A 31 3.80 19.35 0.12
C VAL A 31 3.36 17.98 -0.39
N MET A 32 4.30 17.22 -0.97
CA MET A 32 4.03 15.87 -1.45
C MET A 32 4.24 14.82 -0.35
N LEU A 33 3.31 13.87 -0.25
CA LEU A 33 3.37 12.74 0.68
C LEU A 33 3.67 11.43 -0.04
N GLY A 34 4.69 10.71 0.44
CA GLY A 34 5.13 9.43 -0.09
C GLY A 34 4.66 8.24 0.76
N TYR A 35 3.56 7.60 0.37
CA TYR A 35 2.95 6.50 1.12
C TYR A 35 3.76 5.20 1.05
N SER A 36 4.17 4.81 -0.16
CA SER A 36 4.76 3.48 -0.41
C SER A 36 6.14 3.30 0.23
N ASP A 37 6.94 4.37 0.30
CA ASP A 37 8.28 4.32 0.90
C ASP A 37 8.17 4.22 2.44
N SER A 38 7.28 5.00 3.06
CA SER A 38 6.99 4.90 4.50
C SER A 38 6.48 3.51 4.88
N ASN A 39 5.59 2.94 4.06
CA ASN A 39 5.03 1.60 4.29
C ASN A 39 6.12 0.51 4.28
N LYS A 40 7.09 0.59 3.35
CA LYS A 40 8.20 -0.38 3.29
C LYS A 40 9.03 -0.41 4.59
N ASP A 41 9.24 0.75 5.24
CA ASP A 41 10.06 0.85 6.46
C ASP A 41 9.30 0.52 7.75
N SER A 42 8.04 0.94 7.84
CA SER A 42 7.28 0.97 9.10
C SER A 42 6.05 0.06 9.14
N GLY A 43 5.67 -0.54 8.03
CA GLY A 43 4.45 -1.33 7.93
C GLY A 43 3.19 -0.46 7.73
N PHE A 44 2.07 -1.12 7.45
CA PHE A 44 0.88 -0.45 6.94
C PHE A 44 0.25 0.50 7.97
N LEU A 45 -0.02 0.03 9.19
CA LEU A 45 -0.73 0.83 10.19
C LEU A 45 0.09 2.04 10.62
N SER A 46 1.36 1.82 10.97
CA SER A 46 2.26 2.88 11.39
C SER A 46 2.47 3.92 10.29
N SER A 47 2.70 3.52 9.04
CA SER A 47 2.88 4.48 7.95
C SER A 47 1.65 5.36 7.71
N ASN A 48 0.43 4.80 7.76
CA ASN A 48 -0.79 5.60 7.60
C ASN A 48 -1.00 6.54 8.79
N TRP A 49 -0.72 6.09 10.01
CA TRP A 49 -0.83 6.94 11.20
C TRP A 49 0.18 8.09 11.20
N GLU A 50 1.44 7.83 10.87
CA GLU A 50 2.46 8.88 10.75
C GLU A 50 2.13 9.89 9.67
N ILE A 51 1.56 9.45 8.54
CA ILE A 51 1.10 10.34 7.47
C ILE A 51 -0.08 11.20 7.94
N HIS A 52 -1.01 10.64 8.71
CA HIS A 52 -2.13 11.38 9.30
C HIS A 52 -1.63 12.48 10.24
N LYS A 53 -0.75 12.12 11.19
CA LYS A 53 -0.12 13.07 12.13
C LYS A 53 0.69 14.15 11.39
N ALA A 54 1.46 13.77 10.37
CA ALA A 54 2.26 14.71 9.59
C ALA A 54 1.38 15.73 8.87
N GLN A 55 0.24 15.31 8.31
CA GLN A 55 -0.73 16.23 7.71
C GLN A 55 -1.32 17.21 8.75
N GLN A 56 -1.73 16.72 9.92
CA GLN A 56 -2.22 17.59 11.00
C GLN A 56 -1.15 18.61 11.45
N ALA A 57 0.11 18.18 11.54
CA ALA A 57 1.20 19.05 11.94
C ALA A 57 1.51 20.10 10.87
N LEU A 58 1.57 19.71 9.59
CA LEU A 58 1.78 20.63 8.47
C LEU A 58 0.67 21.67 8.38
N GLN A 59 -0.58 21.25 8.62
CA GLN A 59 -1.74 22.13 8.63
C GLN A 59 -1.63 23.17 9.75
N ARG A 60 -1.39 22.74 11.00
CA ARG A 60 -1.20 23.64 12.15
C ARG A 60 -0.08 24.66 11.93
N VAL A 61 1.05 24.21 11.36
CA VAL A 61 2.16 25.11 11.01
C VAL A 61 1.71 26.10 9.93
N SER A 62 1.07 25.64 8.86
CA SER A 62 0.63 26.51 7.77
C SER A 62 -0.36 27.58 8.24
N GLU A 63 -1.31 27.20 9.10
CA GLU A 63 -2.26 28.12 9.73
C GLU A 63 -1.55 29.19 10.58
N SER A 64 -0.56 28.80 11.40
CA SER A 64 0.19 29.75 12.23
C SER A 64 0.96 30.81 11.45
N TYR A 65 1.29 30.53 10.19
CA TYR A 65 1.99 31.45 9.28
C TYR A 65 1.05 32.09 8.24
N GLY A 66 -0.25 31.82 8.26
CA GLY A 66 -1.20 32.33 7.26
C GLY A 66 -0.92 31.83 5.83
N VAL A 67 -0.28 30.68 5.69
CA VAL A 67 0.07 30.04 4.42
C VAL A 67 -1.03 29.04 4.06
N SER A 68 -1.51 29.08 2.81
CA SER A 68 -2.41 28.03 2.33
C SER A 68 -1.61 26.76 2.06
N LEU A 69 -2.06 25.62 2.60
CA LEU A 69 -1.45 24.33 2.35
C LEU A 69 -2.22 23.57 1.26
N ARG A 70 -1.51 22.92 0.35
CA ARG A 70 -2.07 21.88 -0.53
C ARG A 70 -1.27 20.60 -0.39
N ILE A 71 -1.93 19.55 0.09
CA ILE A 71 -1.34 18.22 0.14
C ILE A 71 -1.38 17.59 -1.25
N PHE A 72 -0.21 17.15 -1.70
CA PHE A 72 -0.05 16.36 -2.91
C PHE A 72 0.11 14.87 -2.56
N HIS A 73 -0.94 14.10 -2.81
CA HIS A 73 -0.97 12.66 -2.57
C HIS A 73 -0.21 11.91 -3.69
N GLY A 74 0.95 11.34 -3.34
CA GLY A 74 1.77 10.53 -4.22
C GLY A 74 1.19 9.13 -4.53
N ARG A 75 1.91 8.37 -5.37
CA ARG A 75 1.59 6.96 -5.68
C ARG A 75 1.58 6.10 -4.40
N GLY A 76 0.56 5.24 -4.24
CA GLY A 76 0.44 4.39 -3.04
C GLY A 76 -0.62 4.83 -2.03
N GLY A 77 -1.04 6.10 -2.07
CA GLY A 77 -2.07 6.60 -1.18
C GLY A 77 -3.44 5.99 -1.46
N SER A 78 -4.26 5.85 -0.42
CA SER A 78 -5.67 5.44 -0.52
C SER A 78 -6.44 6.29 -1.53
N VAL A 79 -6.16 7.60 -1.57
CA VAL A 79 -6.79 8.58 -2.47
C VAL A 79 -6.50 8.32 -3.96
N GLY A 80 -5.28 7.91 -4.32
CA GLY A 80 -4.86 7.72 -5.71
C GLY A 80 -5.03 6.31 -6.26
N ARG A 81 -5.45 5.35 -5.44
CA ARG A 81 -5.39 3.91 -5.77
C ARG A 81 -6.70 3.22 -6.13
N GLY A 82 -7.85 3.91 -6.10
CA GLY A 82 -9.13 3.35 -6.56
C GLY A 82 -9.47 2.00 -5.91
N GLY A 83 -9.01 1.80 -4.68
CA GLY A 83 -9.03 0.52 -3.97
C GLY A 83 -10.05 0.37 -2.89
N GLY A 84 -10.28 1.47 -2.20
CA GLY A 84 -11.59 1.82 -1.68
C GLY A 84 -12.09 3.02 -2.47
N PRO A 85 -13.33 3.47 -2.20
CA PRO A 85 -13.88 4.66 -2.85
C PRO A 85 -12.94 5.85 -2.62
N ALA A 86 -12.46 6.49 -3.69
CA ALA A 86 -11.62 7.69 -3.58
C ALA A 86 -12.27 8.76 -2.71
N TYR A 87 -13.61 8.79 -2.73
CA TYR A 87 -14.46 9.56 -1.85
C TYR A 87 -14.15 9.36 -0.35
N GLU A 88 -14.23 8.13 0.15
CA GLU A 88 -13.97 7.81 1.56
C GLU A 88 -12.52 8.13 1.95
N ALA A 89 -11.58 7.91 1.03
CA ALA A 89 -10.18 8.23 1.28
C ALA A 89 -9.93 9.75 1.43
N ILE A 90 -10.69 10.57 0.71
CA ILE A 90 -10.66 12.04 0.84
C ILE A 90 -11.33 12.47 2.15
N LEU A 91 -12.49 11.91 2.49
CA LEU A 91 -13.17 12.17 3.76
C LEU A 91 -12.35 11.74 4.99
N ALA A 92 -11.45 10.77 4.84
CA ALA A 92 -10.57 10.28 5.88
C ALA A 92 -9.30 11.13 6.07
N GLN A 93 -9.06 12.15 5.23
CA GLN A 93 -7.96 13.08 5.48
C GLN A 93 -8.26 13.91 6.75
N PRO A 94 -7.23 14.35 7.49
CA PRO A 94 -7.44 15.15 8.69
C PRO A 94 -8.28 16.39 8.40
N GLY A 95 -9.21 16.72 9.31
CA GLY A 95 -10.33 17.64 9.04
C GLY A 95 -10.01 19.06 8.53
N GLN A 96 -8.76 19.50 8.57
CA GLN A 96 -8.34 20.81 8.05
C GLN A 96 -7.42 20.72 6.82
N SER A 97 -6.95 19.53 6.42
CA SER A 97 -5.87 19.42 5.41
C SER A 97 -6.32 19.64 3.96
N ILE A 98 -7.63 19.61 3.69
CA ILE A 98 -8.18 19.77 2.34
C ILE A 98 -8.50 21.24 2.04
N ASP A 99 -9.32 21.93 2.84
CA ASP A 99 -9.69 23.35 2.66
C ASP A 99 -9.93 23.76 1.18
N GLY A 100 -10.76 22.98 0.49
CA GLY A 100 -11.11 23.16 -0.93
C GLY A 100 -10.03 22.75 -1.94
N ARG A 101 -8.90 22.20 -1.50
CA ARG A 101 -7.72 21.94 -2.32
C ARG A 101 -7.22 20.52 -2.12
N ILE A 102 -7.08 19.78 -3.22
CA ILE A 102 -6.41 18.48 -3.21
C ILE A 102 -5.60 18.33 -4.49
N LYS A 103 -4.48 17.61 -4.41
CA LYS A 103 -3.73 17.17 -5.59
C LYS A 103 -3.45 15.68 -5.47
N ILE A 104 -3.84 14.92 -6.48
CA ILE A 104 -3.80 13.45 -6.46
C ILE A 104 -2.95 12.96 -7.62
N THR A 105 -2.04 12.02 -7.36
CA THR A 105 -1.39 11.27 -8.43
C THR A 105 -2.31 10.16 -8.91
N GLU A 106 -2.80 10.26 -10.15
CA GLU A 106 -3.47 9.13 -10.81
C GLU A 106 -2.44 8.12 -11.30
N GLN A 107 -2.61 6.85 -10.93
CA GLN A 107 -1.70 5.80 -11.35
C GLN A 107 -2.09 5.25 -12.73
N GLY A 108 -1.10 4.91 -13.56
CA GLY A 108 -1.35 4.42 -14.93
C GLY A 108 -2.27 3.20 -14.96
N GLU A 109 -2.17 2.31 -13.96
CA GLU A 109 -3.00 1.12 -13.78
C GLU A 109 -4.50 1.40 -13.53
N VAL A 110 -4.87 2.63 -13.11
CA VAL A 110 -6.27 3.01 -12.85
C VAL A 110 -6.86 3.95 -13.91
N LEU A 111 -6.05 4.49 -14.81
CA LEU A 111 -6.50 5.46 -15.82
C LEU A 111 -7.64 4.91 -16.68
N ALA A 112 -7.51 3.67 -17.16
CA ALA A 112 -8.54 3.07 -18.01
C ALA A 112 -9.88 2.88 -17.26
N SER A 113 -9.84 2.54 -15.96
CA SER A 113 -11.07 2.39 -15.18
C SER A 113 -11.74 3.71 -14.81
N LYS A 114 -11.00 4.82 -14.82
CA LYS A 114 -11.50 6.14 -14.40
C LYS A 114 -11.82 7.08 -15.56
N TYR A 115 -11.12 6.97 -16.68
CA TYR A 115 -11.14 8.01 -17.72
C TYR A 115 -11.29 7.47 -19.15
N ASN A 116 -11.41 6.15 -19.35
CA ASN A 116 -11.50 5.58 -20.70
C ASN A 116 -12.83 5.89 -21.41
N LEU A 117 -13.89 6.17 -20.65
CA LEU A 117 -15.20 6.58 -21.15
C LEU A 117 -15.55 7.95 -20.57
N PRO A 118 -16.19 8.84 -21.33
CA PRO A 118 -16.63 10.15 -20.83
C PRO A 118 -17.46 10.06 -19.54
N ASP A 119 -18.38 9.10 -19.45
CA ASP A 119 -19.25 8.93 -18.28
C ASP A 119 -18.45 8.50 -17.04
N LEU A 120 -17.43 7.64 -17.21
CA LEU A 120 -16.53 7.26 -16.12
C LEU A 120 -15.69 8.45 -15.64
N ALA A 121 -15.20 9.26 -16.59
CA ALA A 121 -14.43 10.46 -16.28
C ALA A 121 -15.26 11.46 -15.49
N LEU A 122 -16.51 11.70 -15.92
CA LEU A 122 -17.45 12.57 -15.22
C LEU A 122 -17.75 12.05 -13.81
N TYR A 123 -18.13 10.77 -13.68
CA TYR A 123 -18.40 10.15 -12.39
C TYR A 123 -17.22 10.26 -11.43
N ASN A 124 -16.00 10.03 -11.90
CA ASN A 124 -14.79 10.15 -11.07
C ASN A 124 -14.53 11.61 -10.66
N LEU A 125 -14.71 12.58 -11.56
CA LEU A 125 -14.57 14.01 -11.24
C LEU A 125 -15.64 14.48 -10.24
N GLU A 126 -16.89 14.07 -10.42
CA GLU A 126 -17.99 14.34 -9.49
C GLU A 126 -17.70 13.74 -8.11
N THR A 127 -17.26 12.48 -8.07
CA THR A 127 -16.92 11.78 -6.82
C THR A 127 -15.82 12.52 -6.05
N VAL A 128 -14.73 12.90 -6.73
CA VAL A 128 -13.62 13.63 -6.10
C VAL A 128 -14.05 15.03 -5.67
N THR A 129 -14.80 15.75 -6.52
CA THR A 129 -15.26 17.11 -6.23
C THR A 129 -16.19 17.14 -5.03
N THR A 130 -17.17 16.23 -4.99
CA THR A 130 -18.11 16.10 -3.86
C THR A 130 -17.36 15.76 -2.58
N ALA A 131 -16.39 14.85 -2.62
CA ALA A 131 -15.60 14.50 -1.45
C ALA A 131 -14.78 15.68 -0.91
N VAL A 132 -14.18 16.48 -1.81
CA VAL A 132 -13.42 17.68 -1.44
C VAL A 132 -14.33 18.73 -0.81
N ILE A 133 -15.48 19.02 -1.42
CA ILE A 133 -16.46 19.96 -0.88
C ILE A 133 -16.91 19.50 0.52
N GLN A 134 -17.29 18.23 0.64
CA GLN A 134 -17.77 17.68 1.88
C GLN A 134 -16.71 17.67 2.97
N ALA A 135 -15.49 17.21 2.70
CA ALA A 135 -14.41 17.21 3.69
C ALA A 135 -14.02 18.63 4.14
N SER A 136 -14.16 19.62 3.25
CA SER A 136 -13.84 21.02 3.57
C SER A 136 -14.92 21.67 4.45
N LEU A 137 -16.19 21.31 4.25
CA LEU A 137 -17.33 21.89 4.96
C LEU A 137 -17.71 21.10 6.23
N LEU A 138 -17.79 19.77 6.11
CA LEU A 138 -18.17 18.84 7.17
C LEU A 138 -16.91 18.32 7.87
N ARG A 139 -16.36 19.17 8.73
CA ARG A 139 -15.16 18.86 9.53
C ARG A 139 -15.44 17.71 10.51
N SER A 140 -14.47 16.82 10.68
CA SER A 140 -14.49 15.77 11.71
C SER A 140 -13.68 16.23 12.93
N GLY A 141 -14.30 16.23 14.11
CA GLY A 141 -13.63 16.56 15.39
C GLY A 141 -12.96 15.35 16.06
N PHE A 142 -13.04 14.16 15.47
CA PHE A 142 -12.49 12.94 16.08
C PHE A 142 -10.95 12.90 16.07
N ASP A 143 -10.32 13.64 15.16
CA ASP A 143 -8.85 13.71 15.02
C ASP A 143 -8.16 14.43 16.20
N ASP A 144 -8.91 15.15 17.03
CA ASP A 144 -8.42 15.90 18.19
C ASP A 144 -8.70 15.17 19.52
N ILE A 145 -9.37 14.01 19.49
CA ILE A 145 -9.66 13.24 20.70
C ILE A 145 -8.38 12.55 21.17
N ARG A 146 -7.72 13.18 22.14
CA ARG A 146 -6.41 12.74 22.66
C ARG A 146 -6.35 11.24 23.05
N PRO A 147 -7.30 10.67 23.81
CA PRO A 147 -7.27 9.24 24.12
C PRO A 147 -7.30 8.33 22.88
N TRP A 148 -7.98 8.75 21.80
CA TRP A 148 -8.05 7.95 20.57
C TRP A 148 -6.74 8.00 19.80
N CYS A 149 -6.10 9.18 19.77
CA CYS A 149 -4.78 9.36 19.19
C CYS A 149 -3.71 8.57 19.97
N GLU A 150 -3.80 8.51 21.30
CA GLU A 150 -2.89 7.72 22.15
C GLU A 150 -3.04 6.21 21.88
N ILE A 151 -4.27 5.71 21.74
CA ILE A 151 -4.53 4.31 21.34
C ILE A 151 -3.96 4.03 19.95
N MET A 152 -4.17 4.93 18.99
CA MET A 152 -3.60 4.76 17.65
C MET A 152 -2.08 4.79 17.62
N GLU A 153 -1.45 5.59 18.47
CA GLU A 153 0.01 5.61 18.66
C GLU A 153 0.52 4.25 19.12
N GLU A 154 -0.14 3.66 20.11
CA GLU A 154 0.18 2.34 20.64
C GLU A 154 0.02 1.24 19.58
N LEU A 155 -1.12 1.22 18.89
CA LEU A 155 -1.38 0.26 17.81
C LEU A 155 -0.35 0.39 16.68
N ALA A 156 -0.02 1.63 16.28
CA ALA A 156 0.98 1.91 15.26
C ALA A 156 2.37 1.42 15.68
N ALA A 157 2.79 1.68 16.92
CA ALA A 157 4.09 1.26 17.44
C ALA A 157 4.22 -0.28 17.50
N ARG A 158 3.20 -0.97 18.03
CA ARG A 158 3.15 -2.44 18.09
C ARG A 158 3.15 -3.07 16.70
N SER A 159 2.34 -2.52 15.78
CA SER A 159 2.29 -2.98 14.39
C SER A 159 3.63 -2.83 13.69
N ARG A 160 4.30 -1.68 13.88
CA ARG A 160 5.64 -1.43 13.34
C ARG A 160 6.66 -2.42 13.88
N SER A 161 6.68 -2.65 15.19
CA SER A 161 7.61 -3.61 15.81
C SER A 161 7.42 -5.00 15.22
N HIS A 162 6.18 -5.50 15.13
CA HIS A 162 5.89 -6.82 14.57
C HIS A 162 6.26 -6.93 13.08
N TYR A 163 5.96 -5.90 12.30
CA TYR A 163 6.36 -5.82 10.89
C TYR A 163 7.90 -5.85 10.74
N ARG A 164 8.61 -5.04 11.53
CA ARG A 164 10.08 -4.98 11.44
C ARG A 164 10.74 -6.28 11.89
N ALA A 165 10.20 -6.94 12.90
CA ALA A 165 10.64 -8.25 13.33
C ALA A 165 10.65 -9.22 12.15
N LEU A 166 9.58 -9.29 11.35
CA LEU A 166 9.54 -10.14 10.14
C LEU A 166 10.48 -9.66 9.04
N ILE A 167 10.45 -8.38 8.68
CA ILE A 167 11.09 -7.91 7.44
C ILE A 167 12.60 -7.69 7.60
N TYR A 168 13.05 -7.21 8.76
CA TYR A 168 14.42 -6.77 8.99
C TYR A 168 15.21 -7.64 9.97
N GLU A 169 14.53 -8.39 10.85
CA GLU A 169 15.18 -9.16 11.92
C GLU A 169 15.11 -10.67 11.69
N GLN A 170 14.11 -11.20 10.98
CA GLN A 170 14.07 -12.62 10.62
C GLN A 170 15.20 -12.96 9.63
N PRO A 171 16.16 -13.84 10.01
CA PRO A 171 17.35 -14.10 9.19
C PRO A 171 17.02 -14.67 7.80
N ASP A 172 16.02 -15.54 7.73
CA ASP A 172 15.64 -16.25 6.51
C ASP A 172 14.77 -15.42 5.55
N PHE A 173 14.33 -14.23 5.98
CA PHE A 173 13.34 -13.46 5.25
C PHE A 173 13.81 -12.98 3.88
N ILE A 174 15.08 -12.58 3.76
CA ILE A 174 15.64 -12.08 2.49
C ILE A 174 15.68 -13.20 1.46
N ASP A 175 16.12 -14.41 1.85
CA ASP A 175 16.15 -15.56 0.96
C ASP A 175 14.73 -16.00 0.60
N PHE A 176 13.83 -16.04 1.59
CA PHE A 176 12.41 -16.32 1.37
C PHE A 176 11.82 -15.36 0.34
N PHE A 177 12.02 -14.05 0.51
CA PHE A 177 11.55 -13.04 -0.45
C PHE A 177 12.11 -13.27 -1.86
N HIS A 178 13.39 -13.58 -1.96
CA HIS A 178 14.06 -13.79 -3.25
C HIS A 178 13.59 -15.04 -3.99
N GLN A 179 13.35 -16.14 -3.28
CA GLN A 179 12.93 -17.39 -3.89
C GLN A 179 11.42 -17.45 -4.11
N VAL A 180 10.62 -16.96 -3.17
CA VAL A 180 9.16 -17.11 -3.21
C VAL A 180 8.50 -16.05 -4.09
N THR A 181 9.19 -14.97 -4.44
CA THR A 181 8.65 -13.92 -5.31
C THR A 181 9.40 -13.82 -6.65
N PRO A 182 8.76 -13.28 -7.71
CA PRO A 182 9.41 -13.07 -9.01
C PRO A 182 10.27 -11.80 -9.06
N ILE A 183 10.91 -11.39 -7.95
CA ILE A 183 11.64 -10.11 -7.88
C ILE A 183 12.81 -10.05 -8.87
N GLU A 184 13.51 -11.16 -9.12
CA GLU A 184 14.61 -11.22 -10.10
C GLU A 184 14.10 -10.98 -11.52
N GLU A 185 12.94 -11.54 -11.85
CA GLU A 185 12.29 -11.42 -13.14
C GLU A 185 11.64 -10.04 -13.32
N ILE A 186 11.04 -9.49 -12.26
CA ILE A 186 10.56 -8.10 -12.22
C ILE A 186 11.71 -7.11 -12.42
N SER A 187 12.91 -7.42 -11.93
CA SER A 187 14.08 -6.54 -12.14
C SER A 187 14.59 -6.56 -13.58
N GLN A 188 14.28 -7.61 -14.35
CA GLN A 188 14.57 -7.73 -15.78
C GLN A 188 13.50 -7.07 -16.66
N LEU A 189 12.35 -6.73 -16.09
CA LEU A 189 11.32 -5.97 -16.78
C LEU A 189 11.75 -4.52 -16.94
N GLN A 190 11.75 -4.03 -18.18
CA GLN A 190 11.76 -2.60 -18.49
C GLN A 190 10.39 -1.94 -18.19
N ILE A 191 9.65 -2.40 -17.17
CA ILE A 191 8.33 -1.84 -16.77
C ILE A 191 8.48 -0.43 -16.19
N SER A 192 9.66 -0.09 -15.69
CA SER A 192 9.97 1.19 -15.10
C SER A 192 11.22 1.75 -15.77
N SER A 193 11.19 3.03 -16.14
CA SER A 193 12.37 3.76 -16.67
C SER A 193 13.54 3.78 -15.68
N ARG A 194 13.28 3.40 -14.42
CA ARG A 194 14.25 3.39 -13.34
C ARG A 194 14.52 1.96 -12.84
N PRO A 195 15.77 1.63 -12.46
CA PRO A 195 16.15 0.28 -12.01
C PRO A 195 15.42 -0.15 -10.72
N ALA A 196 15.22 -1.44 -10.50
CA ALA A 196 14.51 -1.94 -9.30
C ALA A 196 15.23 -1.61 -7.97
N ARG A 197 16.55 -1.39 -8.02
CA ARG A 197 17.40 -1.09 -6.86
C ARG A 197 18.19 0.20 -7.00
N ARG A 198 18.50 0.83 -5.86
CA ARG A 198 19.50 1.89 -5.73
C ARG A 198 20.88 1.21 -5.50
N GLY A 199 21.61 0.88 -6.57
CA GLY A 199 22.94 0.21 -6.49
C GLY A 199 22.91 -1.32 -6.54
N GLY A 200 24.09 -1.95 -6.36
CA GLY A 200 24.31 -3.38 -6.68
C GLY A 200 24.17 -4.42 -5.54
N LYS A 201 24.09 -4.02 -4.26
CA LYS A 201 23.97 -4.98 -3.14
C LYS A 201 22.55 -5.55 -2.99
N ARG A 202 22.43 -6.85 -2.69
CA ARG A 202 21.18 -7.61 -2.47
C ARG A 202 20.50 -7.31 -1.12
N GLY A 203 20.24 -6.04 -0.80
CA GLY A 203 19.59 -5.62 0.46
C GLY A 203 18.20 -5.00 0.26
N LEU A 204 17.31 -5.19 1.25
CA LEU A 204 15.97 -4.56 1.31
C LEU A 204 16.01 -3.02 1.37
N SER A 205 17.08 -2.45 1.92
CA SER A 205 17.30 -1.00 1.99
C SER A 205 17.44 -0.36 0.60
N ASN A 206 18.04 -1.08 -0.36
CA ASN A 206 18.24 -0.60 -1.71
C ASN A 206 17.05 -0.88 -2.64
N LEU A 207 16.11 -1.74 -2.22
CA LEU A 207 14.91 -2.07 -2.99
C LEU A 207 13.91 -0.93 -2.94
N ARG A 208 13.43 -0.51 -4.13
CA ARG A 208 12.39 0.53 -4.23
C ARG A 208 11.02 -0.02 -3.84
N ALA A 209 10.14 0.87 -3.37
CA ALA A 209 8.81 0.49 -2.90
C ALA A 209 7.92 -0.18 -3.96
N ILE A 210 8.03 0.21 -5.24
CA ILE A 210 7.25 -0.41 -6.33
C ILE A 210 7.62 -1.89 -6.52
N PRO A 211 8.87 -2.27 -6.80
CA PRO A 211 9.27 -3.68 -6.86
C PRO A 211 8.93 -4.46 -5.59
N TRP A 212 9.02 -3.84 -4.42
CA TRP A 212 8.65 -4.45 -3.14
C TRP A 212 7.19 -4.88 -3.11
N VAL A 213 6.25 -3.93 -3.26
CA VAL A 213 4.80 -4.22 -3.22
C VAL A 213 4.39 -5.13 -4.38
N PHE A 214 4.99 -4.92 -5.55
CA PHE A 214 4.65 -5.67 -6.75
C PHE A 214 5.00 -7.15 -6.62
N SER A 215 6.17 -7.46 -6.05
CA SER A 215 6.61 -8.85 -5.85
C SER A 215 5.66 -9.64 -4.95
N TRP A 216 5.21 -9.06 -3.84
CA TRP A 216 4.23 -9.70 -2.95
C TRP A 216 2.82 -9.78 -3.51
N THR A 217 2.48 -8.89 -4.43
CA THR A 217 1.21 -8.95 -5.17
C THR A 217 1.18 -10.16 -6.08
N GLN A 218 2.29 -10.42 -6.79
CA GLN A 218 2.42 -11.56 -7.71
C GLN A 218 2.29 -12.90 -6.99
N SER A 219 2.99 -13.06 -5.85
CA SER A 219 2.96 -14.28 -5.04
C SER A 219 1.75 -14.39 -4.10
N ARG A 220 0.76 -13.50 -4.23
CA ARG A 220 -0.53 -13.51 -3.51
C ARG A 220 -0.46 -13.39 -1.98
N PHE A 221 0.68 -12.96 -1.43
CA PHE A 221 0.81 -12.64 -0.01
C PHE A 221 0.28 -11.24 0.33
N LEU A 222 0.54 -10.25 -0.53
CA LEU A 222 0.25 -8.82 -0.28
C LEU A 222 0.75 -8.32 1.09
N LEU A 223 1.83 -8.92 1.58
CA LEU A 223 2.38 -8.75 2.93
C LEU A 223 2.51 -7.27 3.39
N PRO A 224 2.98 -6.32 2.55
CA PRO A 224 3.21 -4.94 2.99
C PRO A 224 1.96 -4.18 3.39
N SER A 225 0.77 -4.71 3.15
CA SER A 225 -0.49 -3.96 3.23
C SER A 225 -1.39 -4.37 4.39
N TRP A 226 -0.98 -5.36 5.18
CA TRP A 226 -1.75 -5.86 6.32
C TRP A 226 -0.90 -6.46 7.44
N TYR A 227 0.33 -6.90 7.17
CA TYR A 227 1.14 -7.61 8.17
C TYR A 227 1.47 -6.72 9.37
N GLY A 228 1.25 -7.25 10.58
CA GLY A 228 1.43 -6.54 11.85
C GLY A 228 0.17 -5.83 12.36
N VAL A 229 -0.90 -5.74 11.56
CA VAL A 229 -2.16 -5.14 12.01
C VAL A 229 -2.87 -6.07 13.00
N GLY A 230 -2.95 -7.37 12.69
CA GLY A 230 -3.63 -8.35 13.52
C GLY A 230 -3.00 -8.48 14.89
N THR A 231 -1.67 -8.60 14.96
CA THR A 231 -0.94 -8.64 16.22
C THR A 231 -1.18 -7.38 17.07
N ALA A 232 -1.11 -6.19 16.48
CA ALA A 232 -1.34 -4.94 17.22
C ALA A 232 -2.76 -4.84 17.80
N LEU A 233 -3.78 -5.18 17.00
CA LEU A 233 -5.17 -5.15 17.44
C LEU A 233 -5.46 -6.25 18.47
N LYS A 234 -4.88 -7.45 18.30
CA LYS A 234 -5.04 -8.56 19.25
C LYS A 234 -4.52 -8.19 20.62
N ASP A 235 -3.32 -7.65 20.65
CA ASP A 235 -2.64 -7.27 21.89
C ASP A 235 -3.39 -6.14 22.61
N PHE A 236 -3.95 -5.17 21.88
CA PHE A 236 -4.87 -4.19 22.47
C PHE A 236 -6.13 -4.85 23.03
N LEU A 237 -6.78 -5.74 22.28
CA LEU A 237 -7.98 -6.46 22.72
C LEU A 237 -7.74 -7.35 23.94
N ASP A 238 -6.55 -7.92 24.11
CA ASP A 238 -6.24 -8.84 25.21
C ASP A 238 -6.27 -8.19 26.61
N HIS A 239 -6.15 -6.86 26.68
CA HIS A 239 -6.24 -6.13 27.94
C HIS A 239 -7.69 -6.09 28.46
N GLU A 240 -8.64 -5.67 27.62
CA GLU A 240 -10.07 -5.62 27.96
C GLU A 240 -10.94 -6.02 26.74
N PRO A 241 -11.16 -7.32 26.50
CA PRO A 241 -11.70 -7.81 25.22
C PRO A 241 -13.04 -7.22 24.80
N GLU A 242 -13.99 -7.10 25.73
CA GLU A 242 -15.34 -6.61 25.41
C GLU A 242 -15.36 -5.10 25.20
N GLU A 243 -14.75 -4.34 26.11
CA GLU A 243 -14.75 -2.87 26.07
C GLU A 243 -13.88 -2.35 24.92
N HIS A 244 -12.70 -2.92 24.72
CA HIS A 244 -11.84 -2.53 23.60
C HIS A 244 -12.47 -2.90 22.25
N LEU A 245 -13.18 -4.03 22.13
CA LEU A 245 -13.90 -4.34 20.90
C LEU A 245 -15.03 -3.34 20.63
N LYS A 246 -15.80 -2.96 21.65
CA LYS A 246 -16.83 -1.90 21.52
C LYS A 246 -16.20 -0.57 21.07
N LEU A 247 -15.05 -0.21 21.63
CA LEU A 247 -14.31 1.00 21.27
C LEU A 247 -13.81 0.97 19.81
N LEU A 248 -13.19 -0.13 19.37
CA LEU A 248 -12.73 -0.27 17.99
C LEU A 248 -13.89 -0.27 16.98
N ARG A 249 -15.03 -0.86 17.34
CA ARG A 249 -16.28 -0.74 16.55
C ARG A 249 -16.75 0.70 16.47
N TYR A 250 -16.66 1.44 17.58
CA TYR A 250 -17.01 2.86 17.61
C TYR A 250 -16.06 3.70 16.76
N PHE A 251 -14.75 3.42 16.77
CA PHE A 251 -13.78 4.05 15.88
C PHE A 251 -14.13 3.76 14.42
N TYR A 252 -14.43 2.51 14.07
CA TYR A 252 -14.81 2.14 12.71
C TYR A 252 -16.08 2.86 12.23
N TYR A 253 -17.04 3.08 13.13
CA TYR A 253 -18.29 3.76 12.79
C TYR A 253 -18.16 5.28 12.71
N LYS A 254 -17.38 5.91 13.61
CA LYS A 254 -17.33 7.37 13.77
C LYS A 254 -16.09 8.03 13.19
N TRP A 255 -14.96 7.36 13.19
CA TRP A 255 -13.68 7.96 12.82
C TRP A 255 -13.29 7.57 11.39
N SER A 256 -13.44 8.51 10.46
CA SER A 256 -13.16 8.29 9.03
C SER A 256 -11.76 7.75 8.76
N PHE A 257 -10.74 8.21 9.48
CA PHE A 257 -9.38 7.69 9.38
C PHE A 257 -9.32 6.19 9.73
N PHE A 258 -9.83 5.80 10.89
CA PHE A 258 -9.80 4.41 11.34
C PHE A 258 -10.63 3.52 10.41
N ARG A 259 -11.82 3.97 10.00
CA ARG A 259 -12.66 3.29 9.01
C ARG A 259 -11.90 3.03 7.72
N MET A 260 -11.21 4.03 7.18
CA MET A 260 -10.42 3.92 5.96
C MET A 260 -9.27 2.93 6.10
N VAL A 261 -8.54 2.96 7.22
CA VAL A 261 -7.45 2.02 7.52
C VAL A 261 -7.96 0.58 7.54
N ILE A 262 -9.01 0.29 8.33
CA ILE A 262 -9.57 -1.06 8.44
C ILE A 262 -10.15 -1.54 7.11
N SER A 263 -10.88 -0.68 6.40
CA SER A 263 -11.47 -1.04 5.09
C SER A 263 -10.38 -1.35 4.05
N LYS A 264 -9.24 -0.65 4.09
CA LYS A 264 -8.10 -0.94 3.20
C LYS A 264 -7.42 -2.27 3.57
N VAL A 265 -7.31 -2.59 4.86
CA VAL A 265 -6.83 -3.91 5.31
C VAL A 265 -7.80 -5.00 4.83
N GLU A 266 -9.10 -4.84 5.06
CA GLU A 266 -10.14 -5.78 4.64
C GLU A 266 -10.11 -6.04 3.12
N MET A 267 -10.05 -4.99 2.30
CA MET A 267 -9.89 -5.10 0.85
C MET A 267 -8.62 -5.86 0.46
N THR A 268 -7.51 -5.64 1.17
CA THR A 268 -6.25 -6.33 0.88
C THR A 268 -6.35 -7.81 1.22
N LEU A 269 -6.87 -8.13 2.40
CA LEU A 269 -7.06 -9.50 2.86
C LEU A 269 -7.98 -10.30 1.93
N SER A 270 -8.96 -9.64 1.30
CA SER A 270 -9.85 -10.29 0.32
C SER A 270 -9.13 -10.76 -0.96
N LYS A 271 -7.96 -10.18 -1.24
CA LYS A 271 -7.14 -10.48 -2.42
C LYS A 271 -5.98 -11.44 -2.12
N VAL A 272 -5.67 -11.68 -0.85
CA VAL A 272 -4.67 -12.68 -0.41
C VAL A 272 -5.17 -14.07 -0.73
N ASP A 273 -4.28 -14.91 -1.23
CA ASP A 273 -4.56 -16.33 -1.49
C ASP A 273 -3.40 -17.16 -0.92
N LEU A 274 -3.60 -17.70 0.28
CA LEU A 274 -2.57 -18.49 0.97
C LEU A 274 -2.32 -19.85 0.29
N GLN A 275 -3.26 -20.38 -0.48
CA GLN A 275 -3.04 -21.63 -1.21
C GLN A 275 -2.08 -21.40 -2.37
N ILE A 276 -2.28 -20.32 -3.13
CA ILE A 276 -1.33 -19.92 -4.17
C ILE A 276 -0.01 -19.51 -3.56
N ALA A 277 0.00 -18.71 -2.50
CA ALA A 277 1.22 -18.32 -1.80
C ALA A 277 2.03 -19.55 -1.34
N ARG A 278 1.37 -20.57 -0.77
CA ARG A 278 1.99 -21.85 -0.41
C ARG A 278 2.56 -22.58 -1.63
N HIS A 279 1.86 -22.56 -2.75
CA HIS A 279 2.33 -23.16 -3.99
C HIS A 279 3.63 -22.50 -4.50
N TYR A 280 3.76 -21.17 -4.41
CA TYR A 280 5.01 -20.47 -4.71
C TYR A 280 6.15 -20.96 -3.81
N VAL A 281 5.92 -21.04 -2.50
CA VAL A 281 6.91 -21.56 -1.53
C VAL A 281 7.34 -22.98 -1.90
N GLN A 282 6.39 -23.90 -2.07
CA GLN A 282 6.70 -25.30 -2.30
C GLN A 282 7.42 -25.58 -3.63
N GLN A 283 7.18 -24.76 -4.66
CA GLN A 283 7.68 -25.05 -6.01
C GLN A 283 8.90 -24.24 -6.43
N LEU A 284 9.09 -23.05 -5.86
CA LEU A 284 10.18 -22.15 -6.25
C LEU A 284 11.35 -22.15 -5.28
N SER A 285 11.13 -22.64 -4.06
CA SER A 285 12.18 -22.72 -3.06
C SER A 285 13.12 -23.89 -3.30
N ASP A 286 14.39 -23.69 -2.97
CA ASP A 286 15.39 -24.74 -3.04
C ASP A 286 15.10 -25.82 -1.98
N PRO A 287 15.38 -27.12 -2.26
CA PRO A 287 15.00 -28.21 -1.36
C PRO A 287 15.55 -28.08 0.07
N GLU A 288 16.73 -27.50 0.21
CA GLU A 288 17.39 -27.24 1.49
C GLU A 288 16.71 -26.14 2.32
N ASP A 289 15.99 -25.23 1.66
CA ASP A 289 15.35 -24.08 2.29
C ASP A 289 13.89 -24.31 2.66
N LEU A 290 13.27 -25.35 2.12
CA LEU A 290 11.84 -25.63 2.33
C LEU A 290 11.45 -25.72 3.81
N GLY A 291 12.27 -26.36 4.65
CA GLY A 291 11.96 -26.50 6.08
C GLY A 291 11.91 -25.17 6.83
N ARG A 292 12.90 -24.29 6.60
CA ARG A 292 12.94 -22.95 7.20
C ARG A 292 11.85 -22.04 6.64
N PHE A 293 11.56 -22.13 5.34
CA PHE A 293 10.53 -21.33 4.69
C PHE A 293 9.11 -21.76 5.03
N ASP A 294 8.89 -23.03 5.35
CA ASP A 294 7.61 -23.52 5.86
C ASP A 294 7.26 -22.89 7.21
N THR A 295 8.26 -22.69 8.07
CA THR A 295 8.10 -22.01 9.35
C THR A 295 7.74 -20.54 9.17
N LEU A 296 8.43 -19.84 8.26
CA LEU A 296 8.11 -18.46 7.90
C LEU A 296 6.72 -18.32 7.27
N PHE A 297 6.35 -19.22 6.35
CA PHE A 297 5.03 -19.25 5.76
C PHE A 297 3.96 -19.44 6.83
N ALA A 298 4.16 -20.37 7.77
CA ALA A 298 3.23 -20.59 8.86
C ALA A 298 3.08 -19.36 9.77
N GLN A 299 4.17 -18.64 10.04
CA GLN A 299 4.12 -17.36 10.76
C GLN A 299 3.26 -16.32 10.01
N ILE A 300 3.49 -16.15 8.71
CA ILE A 300 2.71 -15.21 7.89
C ILE A 300 1.23 -15.61 7.83
N ALA A 301 0.95 -16.91 7.64
CA ALA A 301 -0.42 -17.43 7.60
C ALA A 301 -1.16 -17.21 8.93
N ARG A 302 -0.49 -17.39 10.08
CA ARG A 302 -1.09 -17.10 11.40
C ARG A 302 -1.48 -15.64 11.53
N GLU A 303 -0.60 -14.71 11.15
CA GLU A 303 -0.91 -13.27 11.17
C GLU A 303 -2.06 -12.93 10.21
N TYR A 304 -2.16 -13.59 9.06
CA TYR A 304 -3.27 -13.39 8.12
C TYR A 304 -4.61 -13.75 8.77
N TYR A 305 -4.72 -14.96 9.33
CA TYR A 305 -5.96 -15.41 9.96
C TYR A 305 -6.31 -14.54 11.17
N LEU A 306 -5.32 -14.19 12.00
CA LEU A 306 -5.50 -13.29 13.13
C LEU A 306 -6.06 -11.92 12.68
N THR A 307 -5.44 -11.31 11.66
CA THR A 307 -5.86 -10.01 11.13
C THR A 307 -7.27 -10.10 10.56
N ARG A 308 -7.57 -11.13 9.76
CA ARG A 308 -8.89 -11.37 9.18
C ARG A 308 -9.96 -11.46 10.24
N ASP A 309 -9.77 -12.31 11.25
CA ASP A 309 -10.79 -12.59 12.26
C ASP A 309 -11.09 -11.36 13.12
N ILE A 310 -10.07 -10.56 13.45
CA ILE A 310 -10.27 -9.31 14.19
C ILE A 310 -10.95 -8.26 13.32
N VAL A 311 -10.56 -8.11 12.05
CA VAL A 311 -11.21 -7.17 11.11
C VAL A 311 -12.70 -7.50 11.00
N LEU A 312 -13.07 -8.77 10.80
CA LEU A 312 -14.48 -9.20 10.74
C LEU A 312 -15.24 -8.88 12.04
N LYS A 313 -14.60 -9.04 13.21
CA LYS A 313 -15.20 -8.66 14.49
C LYS A 313 -15.43 -7.15 14.62
N ILE A 314 -14.50 -6.32 14.14
CA ILE A 314 -14.58 -4.86 14.17
C ILE A 314 -15.66 -4.36 13.19
N THR A 315 -15.71 -4.90 11.98
CA THR A 315 -16.68 -4.48 10.97
C THR A 315 -18.07 -5.08 11.22
N GLY A 316 -18.15 -6.20 11.93
CA GLY A 316 -19.39 -6.95 12.11
C GLY A 316 -19.79 -7.76 10.87
N HIS A 317 -18.86 -7.97 9.94
CA HIS A 317 -19.09 -8.76 8.72
C HIS A 317 -18.90 -10.25 8.98
N GLU A 318 -19.59 -11.10 8.21
CA GLU A 318 -19.37 -12.55 8.24
C GLU A 318 -18.23 -12.94 7.27
N ARG A 319 -18.14 -12.24 6.14
CA ARG A 319 -17.11 -12.42 5.13
C ARG A 319 -16.48 -11.08 4.78
N LEU A 320 -15.22 -11.13 4.34
CA LEU A 320 -14.52 -9.94 3.90
C LEU A 320 -15.31 -9.25 2.77
N LEU A 321 -15.45 -7.94 2.87
CA LEU A 321 -16.17 -7.08 1.93
C LEU A 321 -17.70 -7.25 1.90
N ASP A 322 -18.34 -7.78 2.95
CA ASP A 322 -19.82 -7.78 3.00
C ASP A 322 -20.42 -6.35 2.96
N GLY A 323 -19.66 -5.34 3.40
CA GLY A 323 -20.01 -3.92 3.26
C GLY A 323 -19.88 -3.34 1.84
N ASP A 324 -19.32 -4.09 0.89
CA ASP A 324 -19.21 -3.70 -0.53
C ASP A 324 -19.40 -4.94 -1.45
N PRO A 325 -20.64 -5.37 -1.68
CA PRO A 325 -20.94 -6.58 -2.47
C PRO A 325 -20.48 -6.51 -3.93
N GLU A 326 -20.43 -5.31 -4.52
CA GLU A 326 -19.96 -5.11 -5.89
C GLU A 326 -18.45 -5.36 -5.99
N LEU A 327 -17.67 -4.80 -5.06
CA LEU A 327 -16.24 -5.06 -4.97
C LEU A 327 -15.97 -6.53 -4.65
N GLN A 328 -16.73 -7.12 -3.72
CA GLN A 328 -16.62 -8.54 -3.37
C GLN A 328 -16.80 -9.42 -4.61
N ARG A 329 -17.85 -9.19 -5.40
CA ARG A 329 -18.11 -9.91 -6.66
C ARG A 329 -17.00 -9.67 -7.69
N SER A 330 -16.53 -8.43 -7.83
CA SER A 330 -15.46 -8.05 -8.75
C SER A 330 -14.15 -8.79 -8.44
N VAL A 331 -13.79 -8.92 -7.16
CA VAL A 331 -12.62 -9.69 -6.72
C VAL A 331 -12.80 -11.18 -7.04
N GLN A 332 -13.97 -11.76 -6.73
CA GLN A 332 -14.26 -13.17 -7.02
C GLN A 332 -14.16 -13.51 -8.51
N LEU A 333 -14.77 -12.69 -9.39
CA LEU A 333 -14.73 -12.90 -10.84
C LEU A 333 -13.31 -12.86 -11.38
N ARG A 334 -12.47 -11.94 -10.89
CA ARG A 334 -11.06 -11.86 -11.32
C ARG A 334 -10.22 -13.01 -10.79
N ASN A 335 -10.49 -13.53 -9.60
CA ASN A 335 -9.77 -14.70 -9.10
C ASN A 335 -9.89 -15.91 -10.05
N GLY A 336 -11.02 -16.06 -10.77
CA GLY A 336 -11.19 -17.08 -11.80
C GLY A 336 -10.14 -17.05 -12.92
N THR A 337 -9.54 -15.89 -13.21
CA THR A 337 -8.47 -15.75 -14.21
C THR A 337 -7.08 -15.62 -13.60
N ILE A 338 -6.95 -14.99 -12.42
CA ILE A 338 -5.65 -14.76 -11.78
C ILE A 338 -5.09 -16.07 -11.19
N VAL A 339 -5.93 -16.93 -10.62
CA VAL A 339 -5.49 -18.20 -9.99
C VAL A 339 -4.76 -19.11 -11.00
N PRO A 340 -5.33 -19.41 -12.19
CA PRO A 340 -4.60 -20.16 -13.22
C PRO A 340 -3.29 -19.51 -13.66
N LEU A 341 -3.27 -18.17 -13.80
CA LEU A 341 -2.04 -17.44 -14.13
C LEU A 341 -0.97 -17.59 -13.04
N GLY A 342 -1.36 -17.68 -11.77
CA GLY A 342 -0.46 -17.93 -10.65
C GLY A 342 0.25 -19.28 -10.75
N PHE A 343 -0.49 -20.36 -11.01
CA PHE A 343 0.09 -21.70 -11.23
C PHE A 343 1.01 -21.73 -12.48
N LEU A 344 0.57 -21.09 -13.56
CA LEU A 344 1.37 -20.99 -14.78
C LEU A 344 2.67 -20.21 -14.53
N GLN A 345 2.59 -19.08 -13.81
CA GLN A 345 3.75 -18.28 -13.43
C GLN A 345 4.77 -19.13 -12.66
N VAL A 346 4.34 -19.86 -11.63
CA VAL A 346 5.21 -20.73 -10.84
C VAL A 346 5.93 -21.77 -11.73
N SER A 347 5.20 -22.45 -12.62
CA SER A 347 5.82 -23.41 -13.54
C SER A 347 6.85 -22.75 -14.47
N LEU A 348 6.57 -21.55 -14.98
CA LEU A 348 7.48 -20.82 -15.86
C LEU A 348 8.73 -20.34 -15.13
N LEU A 349 8.57 -19.77 -13.93
CA LEU A 349 9.66 -19.32 -13.07
C LEU A 349 10.57 -20.49 -12.68
N LYS A 350 10.00 -21.62 -12.25
CA LYS A 350 10.75 -22.83 -11.90
C LYS A 350 11.62 -23.30 -13.06
N ARG A 351 11.03 -23.42 -14.26
CA ARG A 351 11.77 -23.82 -15.47
C ARG A 351 12.85 -22.80 -15.85
N LEU A 352 12.54 -21.51 -15.75
CA LEU A 352 13.48 -20.43 -16.06
C LEU A 352 14.71 -20.45 -15.13
N ARG A 353 14.50 -20.66 -13.83
CA ARG A 353 15.56 -20.75 -12.83
C ARG A 353 16.42 -22.00 -12.99
N LEU A 354 15.80 -23.16 -13.26
CA LEU A 354 16.52 -24.39 -13.62
C LEU A 354 17.39 -24.21 -14.87
N HIS A 355 16.88 -23.49 -15.88
CA HIS A 355 17.64 -23.21 -17.09
C HIS A 355 18.91 -22.39 -16.82
N LYS A 356 18.88 -21.46 -15.86
CA LYS A 356 20.04 -20.66 -15.43
C LYS A 356 21.10 -21.53 -14.74
N SER A 357 20.68 -22.46 -13.89
CA SER A 357 21.59 -23.41 -13.22
C SER A 357 22.19 -24.42 -14.20
N ASN A 358 21.37 -25.00 -15.07
CA ASN A 358 21.82 -26.02 -16.03
C ASN A 358 22.68 -25.45 -17.17
N SER A 359 22.47 -24.19 -17.59
CA SER A 359 23.37 -23.51 -18.52
C SER A 359 24.77 -23.31 -17.95
N GLN A 360 24.94 -23.22 -16.62
CA GLN A 360 26.25 -23.22 -15.98
C GLN A 360 26.89 -24.61 -15.93
N ALA A 361 26.07 -25.67 -15.90
CA ALA A 361 26.52 -27.07 -15.89
C ALA A 361 26.68 -27.69 -17.30
N GLY A 362 26.48 -26.93 -18.38
CA GLY A 362 26.67 -27.40 -19.77
C GLY A 362 25.58 -28.35 -20.32
N VAL A 363 24.48 -28.56 -19.60
CA VAL A 363 23.42 -29.51 -19.98
C VAL A 363 22.13 -28.74 -20.31
N ILE A 364 21.83 -28.50 -21.59
CA ILE A 364 20.54 -27.91 -21.99
C ILE A 364 19.66 -28.97 -22.65
N ARG A 365 18.67 -29.48 -21.93
CA ARG A 365 17.54 -30.27 -22.47
C ARG A 365 16.22 -29.64 -22.03
N SER A 366 15.89 -28.45 -22.56
CA SER A 366 14.58 -27.84 -22.40
C SER A 366 13.90 -27.71 -23.77
N ARG A 367 12.61 -28.05 -23.84
CA ARG A 367 11.78 -27.88 -25.03
C ARG A 367 11.60 -26.41 -25.42
N TYR A 368 11.75 -25.49 -24.46
CA TYR A 368 11.57 -24.05 -24.65
C TYR A 368 12.88 -23.32 -24.37
N SER A 369 13.16 -22.30 -25.16
CA SER A 369 14.30 -21.41 -24.94
C SER A 369 14.11 -20.55 -23.68
N ARG A 370 15.22 -20.04 -23.13
CA ARG A 370 15.19 -19.09 -22.01
C ARG A 370 14.36 -17.84 -22.34
N GLY A 371 14.42 -17.36 -23.58
CA GLY A 371 13.68 -16.18 -24.03
C GLY A 371 12.16 -16.40 -24.03
N GLU A 372 11.70 -17.58 -24.47
CA GLU A 372 10.28 -17.94 -24.45
C GLU A 372 9.75 -18.10 -23.02
N LEU A 373 10.53 -18.76 -22.13
CA LEU A 373 10.16 -18.91 -20.73
C LEU A 373 10.08 -17.56 -20.02
N LEU A 374 11.05 -16.67 -20.27
CA LEU A 374 11.02 -15.31 -19.74
C LEU A 374 9.78 -14.58 -20.27
N ARG A 375 9.56 -14.54 -21.59
CA ARG A 375 8.39 -13.88 -22.19
C ARG A 375 7.08 -14.38 -21.59
N GLY A 376 6.93 -15.71 -21.43
CA GLY A 376 5.76 -16.30 -20.78
C GLY A 376 5.60 -15.80 -19.34
N ALA A 377 6.68 -15.82 -18.54
CA ALA A 377 6.65 -15.33 -17.16
C ALA A 377 6.23 -13.86 -17.11
N LEU A 378 6.77 -13.01 -18.00
CA LEU A 378 6.42 -11.60 -18.08
C LEU A 378 4.93 -11.38 -18.44
N LEU A 379 4.36 -12.19 -19.33
CA LEU A 379 2.93 -12.14 -19.64
C LEU A 379 2.08 -12.50 -18.42
N THR A 380 2.47 -13.51 -17.64
CA THR A 380 1.76 -13.84 -16.39
C THR A 380 1.88 -12.70 -15.37
N ILE A 381 3.05 -12.05 -15.27
CA ILE A 381 3.25 -10.91 -14.36
C ILE A 381 2.28 -9.78 -14.70
N ASN A 382 2.17 -9.44 -15.99
CA ASN A 382 1.25 -8.41 -16.46
C ASN A 382 -0.22 -8.81 -16.24
N GLY A 383 -0.58 -10.08 -16.50
CA GLY A 383 -1.94 -10.58 -16.31
C GLY A 383 -2.38 -10.56 -14.85
N ILE A 384 -1.53 -11.03 -13.94
CA ILE A 384 -1.79 -10.98 -12.49
C ILE A 384 -1.88 -9.53 -12.02
N ALA A 385 -0.98 -8.64 -12.46
CA ALA A 385 -1.02 -7.22 -12.14
C ALA A 385 -2.35 -6.56 -12.56
N ALA A 386 -2.80 -6.82 -13.79
CA ALA A 386 -4.04 -6.30 -14.32
C ALA A 386 -5.28 -6.78 -13.55
N GLY A 387 -5.28 -8.05 -13.12
CA GLY A 387 -6.37 -8.62 -12.32
C GLY A 387 -6.40 -8.08 -10.88
N MET A 388 -5.23 -8.04 -10.23
CA MET A 388 -5.09 -7.59 -8.84
C MET A 388 -5.36 -6.09 -8.68
N ARG A 389 -5.06 -5.31 -9.73
CA ARG A 389 -5.08 -3.84 -9.75
C ARG A 389 -4.31 -3.29 -8.54
N ASN A 390 -4.97 -2.50 -7.72
CA ASN A 390 -4.38 -1.83 -6.58
C ASN A 390 -4.30 -2.78 -5.36
N THR A 391 -3.13 -2.86 -4.72
CA THR A 391 -2.89 -3.88 -3.67
C THR A 391 -2.08 -3.37 -2.48
N GLY A 392 -1.72 -2.09 -2.46
CA GLY A 392 -1.00 -1.51 -1.31
C GLY A 392 -1.14 -0.01 -1.15
#